data_AF-A0A962IQG4-F1
#
_entry.id   AF-A0A962IQG4-F1
#
_cell.length_a   1.000
_cell.length_b   1.000
_cell.length_c   1.000
_cell.angle_alpha   90.00
_cell.angle_beta   90.00
_cell.angle_gamma   90.00
#
_symmetry.space_group_name_H-M   'P 1'
#
loop_
_entity.id
_entity.type
_entity.pdbx_description
1 polymer ?
#
loop_
_entity_poly.entity_id
_entity_poly.type
_entity_poly.pdbx_seq_one_letter_code
_entity_poly.pdbx_strand_id
1 'polypeptide(L)'
;MAADRIAQDLAAPVIAGQWPRGVIGAHSADGQARYGYPEIAGYWLRWASSEATVDLASGEAVVDWLQGLSDDGLWPTRVAAPGQSAPDHQDRHYLFDHAMLWDGLHRWAQRRSSSAAATLAQLLRRRFFEFQQGTQWHAMIGAEAASTHWSAAGGPFLLKAWARLSAVDDDLGREAQAQSARLRPVALHQPHAEAHPQLYALEGLLEIGDEDGARAGLVA
;
A
#
# COMPACT_ATOMS: atom_id res chain seq x y z
N MET A 1 -26.32 7.08 8.07
CA MET A 1 -26.74 6.68 6.71
C MET A 1 -25.58 6.28 5.79
N ALA A 2 -24.53 7.10 5.56
CA ALA A 2 -23.37 6.67 4.78
C ALA A 2 -22.43 5.70 5.54
N ALA A 3 -22.19 5.97 6.84
CA ALA A 3 -21.41 5.09 7.71
C ALA A 3 -22.08 3.71 7.93
N ASP A 4 -23.41 3.66 8.02
CA ASP A 4 -24.16 2.41 8.19
C ASP A 4 -24.16 1.53 6.93
N ARG A 5 -24.06 2.14 5.73
CA ARG A 5 -23.89 1.40 4.47
C ARG A 5 -22.49 0.79 4.36
N ILE A 6 -21.45 1.55 4.73
CA ILE A 6 -20.08 1.03 4.79
C ILE A 6 -20.03 -0.14 5.78
N ALA A 7 -20.68 -0.02 6.95
CA ALA A 7 -20.76 -1.10 7.94
C ALA A 7 -21.56 -2.34 7.49
N GLN A 8 -22.67 -2.16 6.76
CA GLN A 8 -23.46 -3.27 6.22
C GLN A 8 -22.75 -3.99 5.06
N ASP A 9 -22.02 -3.24 4.24
CA ASP A 9 -21.15 -3.82 3.21
C ASP A 9 -19.93 -4.54 3.80
N LEU A 10 -19.64 -4.43 5.10
CA LEU A 10 -18.57 -5.16 5.80
C LEU A 10 -18.99 -6.54 6.34
N ALA A 11 -20.28 -6.94 6.31
CA ALA A 11 -20.77 -8.16 6.96
C ALA A 11 -21.25 -9.33 6.04
N ALA A 12 -21.47 -9.12 4.73
CA ALA A 12 -21.92 -10.19 3.81
C ALA A 12 -20.81 -11.23 3.45
N PRO A 13 -21.12 -12.53 3.24
CA PRO A 13 -20.13 -13.54 2.88
C PRO A 13 -19.55 -13.36 1.47
N VAL A 14 -18.30 -13.81 1.26
CA VAL A 14 -17.65 -13.87 -0.06
C VAL A 14 -18.31 -14.98 -0.90
N ILE A 15 -18.92 -14.62 -2.03
CA ILE A 15 -19.46 -15.58 -3.01
C ILE A 15 -18.34 -15.97 -3.98
N ALA A 16 -18.25 -17.24 -4.39
CA ALA A 16 -17.27 -17.69 -5.39
C ALA A 16 -17.32 -16.82 -6.67
N GLY A 17 -16.18 -16.25 -7.06
CA GLY A 17 -16.07 -15.26 -8.14
C GLY A 17 -16.14 -13.80 -7.69
N GLN A 18 -16.39 -13.53 -6.41
CA GLN A 18 -16.20 -12.23 -5.78
C GLN A 18 -14.80 -12.17 -5.17
N TRP A 19 -14.07 -11.09 -5.45
CA TRP A 19 -12.86 -10.78 -4.72
C TRP A 19 -13.16 -10.62 -3.23
N PRO A 20 -12.21 -10.99 -2.35
CA PRO A 20 -12.36 -10.71 -0.93
C PRO A 20 -12.52 -9.21 -0.73
N ARG A 21 -13.19 -8.84 0.36
CA ARG A 21 -13.31 -7.45 0.75
C ARG A 21 -11.95 -6.83 1.00
N GLY A 22 -11.84 -5.53 0.79
CA GLY A 22 -10.60 -4.82 1.07
C GLY A 22 -9.55 -4.92 -0.02
N VAL A 23 -9.81 -5.60 -1.14
CA VAL A 23 -8.89 -5.60 -2.29
C VAL A 23 -9.39 -4.77 -3.46
N ILE A 24 -10.68 -4.44 -3.52
CA ILE A 24 -11.28 -3.70 -4.64
C ILE A 24 -10.96 -2.22 -4.51
N GLY A 25 -10.24 -1.67 -5.50
CA GLY A 25 -9.88 -0.24 -5.52
C GLY A 25 -10.58 0.57 -6.62
N ALA A 26 -11.32 -0.08 -7.52
CA ALA A 26 -12.05 0.62 -8.57
C ALA A 26 -13.34 -0.13 -8.97
N HIS A 27 -14.39 0.65 -9.20
CA HIS A 27 -15.67 0.19 -9.73
C HIS A 27 -16.00 0.89 -11.05
N SER A 28 -16.80 0.24 -11.91
CA SER A 28 -17.43 0.87 -13.07
C SER A 28 -18.63 1.72 -12.64
N ALA A 29 -19.19 2.48 -13.59
CA ALA A 29 -20.33 3.36 -13.36
C ALA A 29 -21.60 2.61 -12.90
N ASP A 30 -21.71 1.32 -13.23
CA ASP A 30 -22.79 0.42 -12.82
C ASP A 30 -22.50 -0.28 -11.47
N GLY A 31 -21.40 0.06 -10.80
CA GLY A 31 -21.01 -0.48 -9.50
C GLY A 31 -20.29 -1.83 -9.55
N GLN A 32 -19.97 -2.38 -10.73
CA GLN A 32 -19.20 -3.62 -10.82
C GLN A 32 -17.72 -3.39 -10.49
N ALA A 33 -17.08 -4.36 -9.83
CA ALA A 33 -15.66 -4.30 -9.54
C ALA A 33 -14.84 -4.36 -10.85
N ARG A 34 -13.88 -3.45 -11.00
CA ARG A 34 -12.98 -3.41 -12.18
C ARG A 34 -11.59 -3.93 -11.87
N TYR A 35 -11.02 -3.47 -10.76
CA TYR A 35 -9.62 -3.75 -10.41
C TYR A 35 -9.44 -4.02 -8.92
N GLY A 36 -8.66 -5.06 -8.63
CA GLY A 36 -8.13 -5.39 -7.31
C GLY A 36 -6.72 -4.82 -7.18
N TYR A 37 -6.36 -4.35 -5.98
CA TYR A 37 -5.13 -3.65 -5.70
C TYR A 37 -4.49 -4.24 -4.44
N PRO A 38 -3.30 -4.85 -4.54
CA PRO A 38 -2.55 -5.28 -3.37
C PRO A 38 -2.21 -4.14 -2.41
N GLU A 39 -1.99 -2.92 -2.91
CA GLU A 39 -1.86 -1.71 -2.07
C GLU A 39 -3.11 -1.48 -1.19
N ILE A 40 -4.31 -1.56 -1.77
CA ILE A 40 -5.59 -1.37 -1.06
C ILE A 40 -5.80 -2.50 -0.04
N ALA A 41 -5.41 -3.73 -0.39
CA ALA A 41 -5.37 -4.85 0.54
C ALA A 41 -4.47 -4.55 1.75
N GLY A 42 -3.31 -3.93 1.53
CA GLY A 42 -2.42 -3.45 2.58
C GLY A 42 -3.09 -2.45 3.54
N TYR A 43 -3.73 -1.41 3.01
CA TYR A 43 -4.48 -0.45 3.82
C TYR A 43 -5.60 -1.11 4.62
N TRP A 44 -6.38 -1.97 3.96
CA TRP A 44 -7.50 -2.64 4.61
C TRP A 44 -7.01 -3.56 5.74
N LEU A 45 -5.98 -4.38 5.50
CA LEU A 45 -5.39 -5.26 6.51
C LEU A 45 -4.82 -4.46 7.70
N ARG A 46 -4.16 -3.32 7.41
CA ARG A 46 -3.69 -2.40 8.46
C ARG A 46 -4.85 -1.93 9.34
N TRP A 47 -5.92 -1.41 8.75
CA TRP A 47 -7.09 -0.96 9.48
C TRP A 47 -7.77 -2.11 10.26
N ALA A 48 -8.07 -3.21 9.56
CA ALA A 48 -8.71 -4.40 10.10
C ALA A 48 -7.92 -5.02 11.27
N SER A 49 -6.58 -4.91 11.26
CA SER A 49 -5.75 -5.39 12.36
C SER A 49 -6.05 -4.69 13.69
N SER A 50 -6.57 -3.46 13.68
CA SER A 50 -6.97 -2.69 14.88
C SER A 50 -8.45 -2.83 15.25
N GLU A 51 -9.29 -3.30 14.34
CA GLU A 51 -10.75 -3.27 14.53
C GLU A 51 -11.27 -4.59 15.09
N ALA A 52 -11.62 -4.61 16.37
CA ALA A 52 -12.10 -5.82 17.05
C ALA A 52 -13.34 -6.45 16.37
N THR A 53 -14.14 -5.65 15.65
CA THR A 53 -15.35 -6.10 14.96
C THR A 53 -15.09 -6.80 13.62
N VAL A 54 -13.89 -6.67 13.05
CA VAL A 54 -13.53 -7.39 11.81
C VAL A 54 -13.16 -8.83 12.19
N ASP A 55 -13.87 -9.78 11.60
CA ASP A 55 -13.63 -11.20 11.84
C ASP A 55 -12.31 -11.67 11.20
N LEU A 56 -11.74 -12.74 11.75
CA LEU A 56 -10.47 -13.29 11.28
C LEU A 56 -10.57 -13.84 9.85
N ALA A 57 -11.70 -14.49 9.50
CA ALA A 57 -11.86 -15.13 8.20
C ALA A 57 -11.87 -14.13 7.04
N SER A 58 -12.42 -12.94 7.26
CA SER A 58 -12.39 -11.83 6.30
C SER A 58 -10.96 -11.41 5.97
N GLY A 59 -10.07 -11.33 6.96
CA GLY A 59 -8.67 -11.00 6.72
C GLY A 59 -7.87 -12.15 6.13
N GLU A 60 -8.10 -13.40 6.56
CA GLU A 60 -7.47 -14.55 5.93
C GLU A 60 -7.88 -14.71 4.47
N ALA A 61 -9.12 -14.39 4.09
CA ALA A 61 -9.54 -14.38 2.69
C ALA A 61 -8.75 -13.38 1.83
N VAL A 62 -8.37 -12.22 2.39
CA VAL A 62 -7.49 -11.25 1.71
C VAL A 62 -6.07 -11.81 1.58
N VAL A 63 -5.55 -12.41 2.64
CA VAL A 63 -4.22 -13.03 2.66
C VAL A 63 -4.13 -14.17 1.65
N ASP A 64 -5.15 -15.03 1.57
CA ASP A 64 -5.24 -16.12 0.60
C ASP A 64 -5.28 -15.60 -0.85
N TRP A 65 -6.03 -14.54 -1.10
CA TRP A 65 -6.06 -13.89 -2.41
C TRP A 65 -4.68 -13.32 -2.78
N LEU A 66 -4.01 -12.65 -1.85
CA LEU A 66 -2.64 -12.16 -2.05
C LEU A 66 -1.66 -13.31 -2.32
N GLN A 67 -1.78 -14.42 -1.59
CA GLN A 67 -0.93 -15.60 -1.77
C GLN A 67 -1.06 -16.18 -3.18
N GLY A 68 -2.26 -16.19 -3.76
CA GLY A 68 -2.52 -16.67 -5.12
C GLY A 68 -2.02 -15.75 -6.24
N LEU A 69 -1.64 -14.51 -5.92
CA LEU A 69 -1.15 -13.51 -6.87
C LEU A 69 0.36 -13.31 -6.84
N SER A 70 1.01 -13.74 -5.76
CA SER A 70 2.42 -13.47 -5.54
C SER A 70 3.28 -14.23 -6.53
N ASP A 71 4.21 -13.53 -7.18
CA ASP A 71 5.33 -14.12 -7.91
C ASP A 71 6.61 -13.85 -7.11
N ASP A 72 7.04 -14.84 -6.33
CA ASP A 72 8.22 -14.76 -5.45
C ASP A 72 8.27 -13.49 -4.55
N GLY A 73 7.13 -13.07 -4.01
CA GLY A 73 7.05 -11.89 -3.15
C GLY A 73 6.96 -10.55 -3.87
N LEU A 74 6.82 -10.54 -5.20
CA LEU A 74 6.33 -9.40 -5.94
C LEU A 74 4.83 -9.55 -6.19
N TRP A 75 4.12 -8.43 -6.12
CA TRP A 75 2.71 -8.38 -6.46
C TRP A 75 2.49 -7.43 -7.64
N PRO A 76 1.52 -7.74 -8.53
CA PRO A 76 1.13 -6.82 -9.57
C PRO A 76 0.53 -5.56 -8.93
N THR A 77 0.71 -4.41 -9.57
CA THR A 77 0.10 -3.16 -9.09
C THR A 77 -1.43 -3.24 -9.11
N ARG A 78 -2.00 -3.95 -10.08
CA ARG A 78 -3.45 -4.11 -10.28
C ARG A 78 -3.76 -5.50 -10.84
N VAL A 79 -4.92 -6.01 -10.48
CA VAL A 79 -5.48 -7.27 -11.01
C VAL A 79 -6.83 -6.94 -11.64
N ALA A 80 -6.99 -7.25 -12.93
CA ALA A 80 -8.27 -7.05 -13.62
C ALA A 80 -9.32 -8.07 -13.17
N ALA A 81 -10.58 -7.63 -13.06
CA ALA A 81 -11.69 -8.53 -12.82
C ALA A 81 -11.86 -9.49 -14.00
N PRO A 82 -12.43 -10.70 -13.80
CA PRO A 82 -12.69 -11.62 -14.89
C PRO A 82 -13.45 -10.95 -16.04
N GLY A 83 -12.93 -11.08 -17.26
CA GLY A 83 -13.51 -10.46 -18.46
C GLY A 83 -13.17 -8.97 -18.67
N GLN A 84 -12.39 -8.35 -17.78
CA GLN A 84 -11.85 -7.01 -17.97
C GLN A 84 -10.42 -7.06 -18.52
N SER A 85 -10.04 -6.06 -19.31
CA SER A 85 -8.66 -5.90 -19.76
C SER A 85 -7.76 -5.47 -18.60
N ALA A 86 -6.61 -6.13 -18.51
CA ALA A 86 -5.47 -5.69 -17.72
C ALA A 86 -5.11 -4.24 -18.05
N PRO A 87 -4.78 -3.40 -17.05
CA PRO A 87 -4.21 -2.09 -17.32
C PRO A 87 -2.75 -2.23 -17.79
N ASP A 88 -2.30 -1.34 -18.67
CA ASP A 88 -0.97 -1.38 -19.29
C ASP A 88 0.20 -1.34 -18.29
N HIS A 89 -0.05 -0.88 -17.06
CA HIS A 89 0.95 -0.77 -15.99
C HIS A 89 0.79 -1.84 -14.90
N GLN A 90 0.06 -2.93 -15.13
CA GLN A 90 -0.10 -3.99 -14.12
C GLN A 90 1.23 -4.63 -13.68
N ASP A 91 2.20 -4.70 -14.60
CA ASP A 91 3.50 -5.35 -14.41
C ASP A 91 4.57 -4.37 -13.91
N ARG A 92 4.16 -3.16 -13.53
CA ARG A 92 5.02 -2.21 -12.80
C ARG A 92 4.95 -2.55 -11.32
N HIS A 93 6.06 -2.39 -10.61
CA HIS A 93 6.08 -2.55 -9.16
C HIS A 93 6.50 -1.25 -8.52
N TYR A 94 5.66 -0.69 -7.66
CA TYR A 94 5.94 0.55 -6.94
C TYR A 94 6.39 0.26 -5.52
N LEU A 95 7.44 0.96 -5.06
CA LEU A 95 7.94 0.88 -3.69
C LEU A 95 6.82 1.24 -2.70
N PHE A 96 6.01 2.23 -3.06
CA PHE A 96 4.88 2.67 -2.26
C PHE A 96 3.86 1.54 -2.03
N ASP A 97 3.39 0.91 -3.09
CA ASP A 97 2.40 -0.17 -3.04
C ASP A 97 2.90 -1.34 -2.20
N HIS A 98 4.18 -1.70 -2.38
CA HIS A 98 4.83 -2.78 -1.64
C HIS A 98 5.00 -2.39 -0.16
N ALA A 99 5.31 -1.13 0.18
CA ALA A 99 5.38 -0.67 1.56
C ALA A 99 4.02 -0.68 2.26
N MET A 100 2.93 -0.29 1.57
CA MET A 100 1.58 -0.34 2.13
C MET A 100 1.12 -1.78 2.37
N LEU A 101 1.36 -2.66 1.40
CA LEU A 101 1.06 -4.08 1.51
C LEU A 101 1.84 -4.72 2.66
N TRP A 102 3.14 -4.42 2.76
CA TRP A 102 3.99 -4.94 3.83
C TRP A 102 3.48 -4.53 5.22
N ASP A 103 3.15 -3.25 5.44
CA ASP A 103 2.65 -2.78 6.74
C ASP A 103 1.33 -3.46 7.12
N GLY A 104 0.42 -3.62 6.16
CA GLY A 104 -0.85 -4.31 6.36
C GLY A 104 -0.65 -5.78 6.77
N LEU A 105 0.13 -6.52 6.00
CA LEU A 105 0.45 -7.93 6.29
C LEU A 105 1.18 -8.08 7.63
N HIS A 106 2.16 -7.22 7.90
CA HIS A 106 2.94 -7.25 9.13
C HIS A 106 2.08 -7.02 10.37
N ARG A 107 1.21 -6.00 10.34
CA ARG A 107 0.29 -5.71 11.46
C ARG A 107 -0.77 -6.77 11.63
N TRP A 108 -1.32 -7.29 10.54
CA TRP A 108 -2.27 -8.41 10.59
C TRP A 108 -1.61 -9.63 11.24
N ALA A 109 -0.41 -10.00 10.79
CA ALA A 109 0.37 -11.08 11.39
C ALA A 109 0.62 -10.89 12.89
N GLN A 110 1.02 -9.69 13.31
CA GLN A 110 1.30 -9.41 14.72
C GLN A 110 0.04 -9.42 15.60
N ARG A 111 -1.04 -8.77 15.16
CA ARG A 111 -2.23 -8.54 16.00
C ARG A 111 -3.24 -9.66 15.94
N ARG A 112 -3.26 -10.42 14.84
CA ARG A 112 -4.20 -11.53 14.61
C ARG A 112 -3.51 -12.89 14.57
N SER A 113 -2.19 -12.94 14.75
CA SER A 113 -1.39 -14.17 14.75
C SER A 113 -1.50 -14.99 13.46
N SER A 114 -1.72 -14.33 12.32
CA SER A 114 -1.75 -14.99 11.00
C SER A 114 -0.35 -15.35 10.52
N SER A 115 -0.05 -16.65 10.49
CA SER A 115 1.23 -17.18 9.97
C SER A 115 1.38 -16.99 8.46
N ALA A 116 0.27 -17.04 7.71
CA ALA A 116 0.26 -16.80 6.27
C ALA A 116 0.65 -15.34 5.98
N ALA A 117 0.04 -14.38 6.68
CA ALA A 117 0.41 -12.97 6.53
C ALA A 117 1.88 -12.71 6.94
N ALA A 118 2.37 -13.36 7.99
CA ALA A 118 3.77 -13.27 8.41
C ALA A 118 4.71 -13.75 7.29
N THR A 119 4.37 -14.86 6.64
CA THR A 119 5.15 -15.45 5.53
C THR A 119 5.18 -14.51 4.33
N LEU A 120 4.04 -13.96 3.93
CA LEU A 120 3.97 -13.00 2.83
C LEU A 120 4.72 -11.70 3.14
N ALA A 121 4.63 -11.18 4.36
CA ALA A 121 5.39 -10.00 4.78
C ALA A 121 6.90 -10.25 4.72
N GLN A 122 7.37 -11.45 5.08
CA GLN A 122 8.78 -11.83 4.97
C GLN A 122 9.23 -11.97 3.51
N LEU A 123 8.41 -12.58 2.65
CA LEU A 123 8.66 -12.65 1.21
C LEU A 123 8.84 -11.25 0.62
N LEU A 124 7.88 -10.37 0.87
CA LEU A 124 7.89 -8.98 0.43
C LEU A 124 9.12 -8.22 0.94
N ARG A 125 9.48 -8.41 2.22
CA ARG A 125 10.64 -7.77 2.83
C ARG A 125 11.94 -8.07 2.08
N ARG A 126 12.12 -9.31 1.60
CA ARG A 126 13.32 -9.72 0.84
C ARG A 126 13.45 -9.00 -0.50
N ARG A 127 12.33 -8.55 -1.08
CA ARG A 127 12.29 -7.91 -2.40
C ARG A 127 12.50 -6.40 -2.35
N PHE A 128 12.43 -5.74 -1.18
CA PHE A 128 12.59 -4.28 -1.12
C PHE A 128 13.94 -3.81 -1.69
N PHE A 129 15.02 -4.56 -1.47
CA PHE A 129 16.34 -4.19 -2.02
C PHE A 129 16.41 -4.24 -3.55
N GLU A 130 15.42 -4.79 -4.26
CA GLU A 130 15.33 -4.70 -5.72
C GLU A 130 14.99 -3.29 -6.21
N PHE A 131 14.38 -2.48 -5.34
CA PHE A 131 14.19 -1.05 -5.59
C PHE A 131 15.49 -0.25 -5.42
N GLN A 132 16.58 -0.85 -4.96
CA GLN A 132 17.87 -0.20 -4.80
C GLN A 132 18.80 -0.52 -5.98
N GLN A 133 19.29 0.51 -6.66
CA GLN A 133 20.38 0.39 -7.65
C GLN A 133 21.58 1.23 -7.18
N GLY A 134 22.65 0.54 -6.77
CA GLY A 134 23.79 1.19 -6.13
C GLY A 134 23.36 1.87 -4.82
N THR A 135 23.54 3.18 -4.72
CA THR A 135 23.15 3.98 -3.55
C THR A 135 21.78 4.66 -3.69
N GLN A 136 21.10 4.45 -4.83
CA GLN A 136 19.85 5.12 -5.14
C GLN A 136 18.67 4.17 -4.99
N TRP A 137 17.60 4.68 -4.37
CA TRP A 137 16.31 4.01 -4.30
C TRP A 137 15.39 4.52 -5.40
N HIS A 138 14.80 3.59 -6.13
CA HIS A 138 13.84 3.84 -7.19
C HIS A 138 12.43 3.70 -6.63
N ALA A 139 11.52 4.58 -7.07
CA ALA A 139 10.11 4.47 -6.70
C ALA A 139 9.41 3.31 -7.42
N MET A 140 9.98 2.84 -8.54
CA MET A 140 9.39 1.86 -9.41
C MET A 140 10.46 0.99 -10.09
N ILE A 141 10.14 -0.30 -10.27
CA ILE A 141 10.90 -1.26 -11.09
C ILE A 141 9.95 -1.96 -12.09
N GLY A 142 10.51 -2.59 -13.13
CA GLY A 142 9.75 -3.28 -14.19
C GLY A 142 9.84 -2.62 -15.58
N ALA A 143 9.13 -3.19 -16.55
CA ALA A 143 9.17 -2.72 -17.94
C ALA A 143 8.62 -1.28 -18.04
N GLU A 144 9.42 -0.38 -18.62
CA GLU A 144 9.16 1.07 -18.78
C GLU A 144 9.35 1.94 -17.52
N ALA A 145 10.47 1.76 -16.81
CA ALA A 145 10.86 2.59 -15.65
C ALA A 145 10.98 4.12 -15.91
N ALA A 146 10.81 4.60 -17.15
CA ALA A 146 10.84 6.02 -17.50
C ALA A 146 9.41 6.58 -17.69
N SER A 147 8.63 6.65 -16.62
CA SER A 147 7.40 7.44 -16.59
C SER A 147 7.65 8.77 -15.89
N THR A 148 7.12 9.87 -16.45
CA THR A 148 7.10 11.18 -15.80
C THR A 148 6.00 11.30 -14.75
N HIS A 149 5.19 10.25 -14.57
CA HIS A 149 4.15 10.22 -13.55
C HIS A 149 4.80 10.25 -12.15
N TRP A 150 4.19 11.03 -11.25
CA TRP A 150 4.76 11.27 -9.92
C TRP A 150 5.04 9.95 -9.18
N SER A 151 4.13 8.98 -9.22
CA SER A 151 4.32 7.69 -8.54
C SER A 151 5.56 6.91 -9.00
N ALA A 152 6.06 7.16 -10.22
CA ALA A 152 7.27 6.54 -10.76
C ALA A 152 8.54 7.38 -10.58
N ALA A 153 8.41 8.70 -10.42
CA ALA A 153 9.55 9.64 -10.39
C ALA A 153 10.34 9.63 -9.07
N GLY A 154 9.74 9.11 -7.99
CA GLY A 154 10.29 9.20 -6.63
C GLY A 154 10.33 10.64 -6.07
N GLY A 155 10.66 10.77 -4.80
CA GLY A 155 10.67 12.07 -4.12
C GLY A 155 9.85 12.08 -2.82
N PRO A 156 9.37 13.24 -2.39
CA PRO A 156 8.81 13.42 -1.04
C PRO A 156 7.51 12.65 -0.79
N PHE A 157 6.77 12.28 -1.83
CA PHE A 157 5.58 11.42 -1.71
C PHE A 157 5.91 9.97 -1.30
N LEU A 158 7.18 9.55 -1.35
CA LEU A 158 7.63 8.28 -0.77
C LEU A 158 7.76 8.34 0.75
N LEU A 159 7.63 9.52 1.38
CA LEU A 159 7.79 9.67 2.83
C LEU A 159 6.87 8.71 3.60
N LYS A 160 5.62 8.58 3.16
CA LYS A 160 4.67 7.63 3.76
C LYS A 160 5.12 6.18 3.63
N ALA A 161 5.67 5.78 2.49
CA ALA A 161 6.22 4.44 2.29
C ALA A 161 7.39 4.17 3.25
N TRP A 162 8.32 5.12 3.36
CA TRP A 162 9.45 5.01 4.27
C TRP A 162 9.05 5.03 5.74
N ALA A 163 8.05 5.84 6.11
CA ALA A 163 7.49 5.83 7.46
C ALA A 163 6.96 4.44 7.84
N ARG A 164 6.30 3.72 6.93
CA ARG A 164 5.88 2.32 7.17
C ARG A 164 7.06 1.40 7.44
N LEU A 165 8.06 1.44 6.58
CA LEU A 165 9.22 0.56 6.65
C LEU A 165 10.13 0.86 7.86
N SER A 166 10.02 2.06 8.45
CA SER A 166 10.82 2.45 9.63
C SER A 166 10.56 1.61 10.89
N ALA A 167 9.44 0.88 10.93
CA ALA A 167 9.09 -0.02 12.03
C ALA A 167 9.85 -1.36 12.01
N VAL A 168 10.61 -1.65 10.93
CA VAL A 168 11.43 -2.85 10.85
C VAL A 168 12.70 -2.68 11.71
N ASP A 169 13.04 -3.69 12.50
CA ASP A 169 14.26 -3.69 13.31
C ASP A 169 15.43 -4.36 12.56
N ASP A 170 15.84 -3.76 11.44
CA ASP A 170 16.94 -4.24 10.60
C ASP A 170 17.56 -3.13 9.75
N ASP A 171 18.36 -3.52 8.75
CA ASP A 171 19.00 -2.64 7.78
C ASP A 171 17.99 -1.84 6.95
N LEU A 172 16.87 -2.47 6.55
CA LEU A 172 15.79 -1.80 5.82
C LEU A 172 15.13 -0.72 6.68
N GLY A 173 14.88 -1.00 7.96
CA GLY A 173 14.31 -0.01 8.88
C GLY A 173 15.22 1.18 9.13
N ARG A 174 16.53 0.95 9.28
CA ARG A 174 17.52 2.04 9.41
C ARG A 174 17.60 2.88 8.14
N GLU A 175 17.58 2.23 6.98
CA GLU A 175 17.55 2.94 5.69
C GLU A 175 16.26 3.74 5.55
N ALA A 176 15.11 3.16 5.91
CA ALA A 176 13.83 3.85 5.87
C ALA A 176 13.79 5.09 6.78
N GLN A 177 14.40 5.02 7.97
CA GLN A 177 14.56 6.18 8.85
C GLN A 177 15.44 7.26 8.20
N ALA A 178 16.57 6.88 7.58
CA ALA A 178 17.44 7.81 6.87
C ALA A 178 16.73 8.48 5.69
N GLN A 179 15.95 7.71 4.91
CA GLN A 179 15.16 8.22 3.80
C GLN A 179 14.04 9.16 4.28
N SER A 180 13.31 8.80 5.35
CA SER A 180 12.31 9.68 5.97
C SER A 180 12.91 11.00 6.44
N ALA A 181 14.08 10.97 7.09
CA ALA A 181 14.78 12.18 7.53
C ALA A 181 15.19 13.08 6.35
N ARG A 182 15.60 12.48 5.22
CA ARG A 182 15.95 13.20 3.99
C ARG A 182 14.74 13.85 3.32
N LEU A 183 13.59 13.15 3.29
CA LEU A 183 12.40 13.61 2.59
C LEU A 183 11.54 14.58 3.41
N ARG A 184 11.54 14.46 4.75
CA ARG A 184 10.78 15.34 5.66
C ARG A 184 10.87 16.84 5.32
N PRO A 185 12.05 17.46 5.18
CA PRO A 185 12.13 18.91 4.93
C PRO A 185 11.57 19.34 3.57
N VAL A 186 11.43 18.42 2.61
CA VAL A 186 10.96 18.71 1.25
C VAL A 186 9.57 18.16 0.97
N ALA A 187 8.94 17.47 1.95
CA ALA A 187 7.65 16.79 1.86
C ALA A 187 6.56 17.64 1.18
N LEU A 188 6.50 18.93 1.51
CA LEU A 188 5.43 19.84 1.10
C LEU A 188 5.90 20.95 0.14
N HIS A 189 7.18 20.93 -0.26
CA HIS A 189 7.77 21.97 -1.09
C HIS A 189 7.75 21.66 -2.59
N GLN A 190 7.40 20.43 -2.96
CA GLN A 190 7.33 20.01 -4.35
C GLN A 190 5.92 20.26 -4.90
N PRO A 191 5.71 21.22 -5.82
CA PRO A 191 4.41 21.49 -6.40
C PRO A 191 3.95 20.32 -7.26
N HIS A 192 2.66 19.98 -7.17
CA HIS A 192 2.00 19.00 -8.01
C HIS A 192 0.65 19.51 -8.48
N ALA A 193 0.24 19.13 -9.69
CA ALA A 193 -1.08 19.47 -10.23
C ALA A 193 -2.22 18.68 -9.55
N GLU A 194 -1.89 17.52 -8.98
CA GLU A 194 -2.81 16.63 -8.29
C GLU A 194 -2.66 16.80 -6.77
N ALA A 195 -3.77 16.68 -6.04
CA ALA A 195 -3.75 16.72 -4.57
C ALA A 195 -3.18 15.44 -3.94
N HIS A 196 -3.23 14.32 -4.67
CA HIS A 196 -2.87 12.98 -4.15
C HIS A 196 -1.43 12.87 -3.62
N PRO A 197 -0.38 13.36 -4.32
CA PRO A 197 0.99 13.33 -3.80
C PRO A 197 1.16 14.11 -2.49
N GLN A 198 0.46 15.25 -2.38
CA GLN A 198 0.53 16.10 -1.18
C GLN A 198 -0.16 15.42 0.01
N LEU A 199 -1.30 14.76 -0.21
CA LEU A 199 -1.95 13.96 0.83
C LEU A 199 -1.03 12.83 1.33
N TYR A 200 -0.31 12.15 0.43
CA TYR A 200 0.66 11.13 0.83
C TYR A 200 1.84 11.70 1.62
N ALA A 201 2.35 12.88 1.25
CA ALA A 201 3.38 13.55 2.01
C ALA A 201 2.89 13.94 3.42
N LEU A 202 1.69 14.51 3.53
CA LEU A 202 1.06 14.85 4.81
C LEU A 202 0.87 13.63 5.73
N GLU A 203 0.33 12.55 5.18
CA GLU A 203 0.19 11.30 5.93
C GLU A 203 1.57 10.76 6.36
N GLY A 204 2.59 10.85 5.50
CA GLY A 204 3.95 10.47 5.87
C GLY A 204 4.51 11.28 7.03
N LEU A 205 4.27 12.60 7.06
CA LEU A 205 4.65 13.48 8.16
C LEU A 205 3.96 13.07 9.47
N LEU A 206 2.64 12.80 9.42
CA LEU A 206 1.89 12.33 10.59
C LEU A 206 2.43 10.99 11.12
N GLU A 207 2.76 10.05 10.23
CA GLU A 207 3.27 8.73 10.62
C GLU A 207 4.66 8.78 11.26
N ILE A 208 5.48 9.79 10.96
CA ILE A 208 6.76 10.02 11.64
C ILE A 208 6.65 10.98 12.85
N GLY A 209 5.42 11.38 13.23
CA GLY A 209 5.17 12.26 14.37
C GLY A 209 5.43 13.75 14.12
N ASP A 210 5.49 14.20 12.87
CA ASP A 210 5.66 15.62 12.49
C ASP A 210 4.32 16.33 12.29
N GLU A 211 3.53 16.44 13.36
CA GLU A 211 2.20 17.06 13.32
C GLU A 211 2.24 18.54 12.92
N ASP A 212 3.25 19.28 13.36
CA ASP A 212 3.43 20.69 13.02
C ASP A 212 3.74 20.87 11.54
N GLY A 213 4.63 20.04 10.98
CA GLY A 213 4.91 20.00 9.55
C GLY A 213 3.66 19.68 8.74
N ALA A 214 2.88 18.66 9.16
CA ALA A 214 1.64 18.30 8.50
C ALA A 214 0.60 19.45 8.54
N ARG A 215 0.45 20.12 9.69
CA ARG A 215 -0.47 21.25 9.84
C ARG A 215 -0.09 22.42 8.94
N ALA A 216 1.19 22.75 8.85
CA ALA A 216 1.68 23.82 7.99
C ALA A 216 1.33 23.56 6.50
N GLY A 217 1.38 22.31 6.05
CA GLY A 217 1.04 21.92 4.68
C GLY A 217 -0.44 21.99 4.29
N LEU A 218 -1.36 22.13 5.25
CA LEU A 218 -2.80 22.28 4.98
C LEU A 218 -3.21 23.74 4.72
N VAL A 219 -2.35 24.70 5.07
CA VAL A 219 -2.64 26.15 4.99
C VAL A 219 -1.95 26.80 3.80
N ALA A 220 -1.01 26.11 3.16
CA ALA A 220 -0.27 26.55 1.97
C ALA A 220 -1.05 26.24 0.68
#